data_AF-A0A7C4NM61-F1
#
_entry.id   AF-A0A7C4NM61-F1
#
_cell.length_a   1.000
_cell.length_b   1.000
_cell.length_c   1.000
_cell.angle_alpha   90.00
_cell.angle_beta   90.00
_cell.angle_gamma   90.00
#
_symmetry.space_group_name_H-M   'P 1'
#
loop_
_entity.id
_entity.type
_entity.pdbx_description
1 polymer ?
#
loop_
_entity_poly.entity_id
_entity_poly.type
_entity_poly.pdbx_seq_one_letter_code
_entity_poly.pdbx_strand_id
1 'polypeptide(L)'
;MKNYSVIEEIKKILELHDVKIVVKNSIVKAKIGDTPFNLVIDLKDIGKNIVNVSLEFEEDPSEYLEKLLEEHDDINAFRDAVEIIVDEIHNINSKLMVVLRKKGIDVVSSVIEDLDEINDVIEELIEERG
;
A
#
# COMPACT_ATOMS: atom_id res chain seq x y z
N MET A 1 1.16 -13.57 24.41
CA MET A 1 0.18 -12.53 24.02
C MET A 1 -0.65 -13.08 22.86
N LYS A 2 -1.97 -12.84 22.82
CA LYS A 2 -2.85 -13.44 21.79
C LYS A 2 -2.77 -12.61 20.49
N ASN A 3 -2.30 -13.21 19.38
CA ASN A 3 -2.16 -12.59 18.04
C ASN A 3 -3.42 -11.84 17.55
N TYR A 4 -4.60 -12.23 18.05
CA TYR A 4 -5.87 -11.56 17.78
C TYR A 4 -5.86 -10.06 18.12
N SER A 5 -5.06 -9.60 19.10
CA SER A 5 -5.03 -8.17 19.44
C SER A 5 -4.34 -7.28 18.39
N VAL A 6 -3.43 -7.82 17.58
CA VAL A 6 -2.66 -7.04 16.60
C VAL A 6 -3.44 -6.94 15.30
N ILE A 7 -4.00 -8.05 14.83
CA ILE A 7 -4.84 -8.10 13.63
C ILE A 7 -6.03 -7.14 13.74
N GLU A 8 -6.70 -7.09 14.90
CA GLU A 8 -7.85 -6.21 15.09
C GLU A 8 -7.47 -4.73 15.08
N GLU A 9 -6.26 -4.36 15.51
CA GLU A 9 -5.77 -2.98 15.43
C GLU A 9 -5.41 -2.60 14.00
N ILE A 10 -4.76 -3.51 13.27
CA ILE A 10 -4.49 -3.34 11.85
C ILE A 10 -5.79 -3.16 11.07
N LYS A 11 -6.79 -4.02 11.30
CA LYS A 11 -8.11 -3.89 10.68
C LYS A 11 -8.77 -2.55 11.00
N LYS A 12 -8.77 -2.11 12.25
CA LYS A 12 -9.35 -0.80 12.61
C LYS A 12 -8.71 0.35 11.86
N ILE A 13 -7.40 0.29 11.59
CA ILE A 13 -6.73 1.31 10.78
C ILE A 13 -7.24 1.22 9.34
N LEU A 14 -7.24 0.02 8.76
CA LEU A 14 -7.66 -0.22 7.39
C LEU A 14 -9.15 0.12 7.15
N GLU A 15 -10.03 -0.17 8.11
CA GLU A 15 -11.48 0.12 8.03
C GLU A 15 -11.79 1.63 8.01
N LEU A 16 -10.82 2.50 8.31
CA LEU A 16 -10.97 3.95 8.14
C LEU A 16 -10.71 4.41 6.69
N HIS A 17 -10.35 3.48 5.81
CA HIS A 17 -9.97 3.71 4.43
C HIS A 17 -10.86 2.86 3.50
N ASP A 18 -10.94 3.24 2.23
CA ASP A 18 -11.75 2.50 1.26
C ASP A 18 -10.96 1.30 0.72
N VAL A 19 -10.81 0.28 1.57
CA VAL A 19 -10.00 -0.91 1.27
C VAL A 19 -10.75 -2.21 1.51
N LYS A 20 -10.50 -3.20 0.66
CA LYS A 20 -11.01 -4.57 0.84
C LYS A 20 -9.97 -5.39 1.59
N ILE A 21 -10.32 -5.87 2.79
CA ILE A 21 -9.38 -6.58 3.68
C ILE A 21 -9.58 -8.09 3.59
N VAL A 22 -8.48 -8.81 3.34
CA VAL A 22 -8.43 -10.28 3.38
C VAL A 22 -7.37 -10.71 4.40
N VAL A 23 -7.73 -11.62 5.31
CA VAL A 23 -6.80 -12.17 6.31
C VAL A 23 -6.62 -13.66 6.06
N LYS A 24 -5.39 -14.11 5.78
CA LYS A 24 -5.07 -15.52 5.54
C LYS A 24 -3.65 -15.82 5.98
N ASN A 25 -3.44 -16.96 6.67
CA ASN A 25 -2.10 -17.46 7.02
C ASN A 25 -1.16 -16.42 7.69
N SER A 26 -1.68 -15.65 8.65
CA SER A 26 -0.93 -14.56 9.32
C SER A 26 -0.51 -13.41 8.40
N ILE A 27 -1.17 -13.26 7.25
CA ILE A 27 -1.03 -12.13 6.35
C ILE A 27 -2.36 -11.38 6.34
N VAL A 28 -2.28 -10.06 6.47
CA VAL A 28 -3.39 -9.14 6.21
C VAL A 28 -3.09 -8.46 4.88
N LYS A 29 -3.95 -8.67 3.89
CA LYS A 29 -3.88 -8.00 2.59
C LYS A 29 -5.00 -6.97 2.52
N ALA A 30 -4.66 -5.73 2.18
CA ALA A 30 -5.62 -4.65 1.97
C ALA A 30 -5.52 -4.18 0.53
N LYS A 31 -6.57 -4.43 -0.26
CA LYS A 31 -6.69 -3.93 -1.63
C LYS A 31 -7.17 -2.48 -1.60
N ILE A 32 -6.42 -1.57 -2.22
CA ILE A 32 -6.68 -0.13 -2.19
C ILE A 32 -7.66 0.23 -3.31
N GLY A 33 -8.88 0.66 -2.94
CA GLY A 33 -9.95 0.96 -3.90
C GLY A 33 -10.16 -0.17 -4.94
N ASP A 34 -10.25 0.24 -6.21
CA ASP A 34 -10.30 -0.67 -7.36
C ASP A 34 -8.96 -0.70 -8.14
N THR A 35 -7.85 -0.36 -7.47
CA THR A 35 -6.50 -0.40 -8.04
C THR A 35 -5.90 -1.82 -7.95
N PRO A 36 -4.81 -2.13 -8.70
CA PRO A 36 -4.08 -3.39 -8.54
C PRO A 36 -3.15 -3.40 -7.30
N PHE A 37 -3.05 -2.29 -6.57
CA PHE A 37 -2.17 -2.15 -5.43
C PHE A 37 -2.76 -2.83 -4.18
N ASN A 38 -1.96 -3.70 -3.59
CA ASN A 38 -2.27 -4.33 -2.32
C ASN A 38 -1.21 -3.98 -1.27
N LEU A 39 -1.66 -3.46 -0.15
CA LEU A 39 -0.81 -3.36 1.03
C LEU A 39 -0.79 -4.73 1.74
N VAL A 40 0.39 -5.32 1.83
CA VAL A 40 0.61 -6.64 2.44
C VAL A 40 1.27 -6.45 3.79
N ILE A 41 0.62 -6.95 4.84
CA ILE A 41 1.11 -6.90 6.21
C ILE A 41 1.36 -8.34 6.69
N ASP A 42 2.63 -8.73 6.76
CA ASP A 42 3.07 -10.06 7.19
C ASP A 42 3.34 -10.09 8.71
N LEU A 43 2.58 -10.95 9.39
CA LEU A 43 2.63 -11.13 10.84
C LEU A 43 3.37 -12.41 11.26
N LYS A 44 4.10 -13.10 10.37
CA LYS A 44 4.85 -14.33 10.70
C LYS A 44 5.85 -14.12 11.83
N ASP A 45 6.52 -12.97 11.87
CA ASP A 45 7.51 -12.63 12.90
C ASP A 45 6.93 -11.86 14.09
N ILE A 46 5.60 -11.81 14.25
CA ILE A 46 4.96 -11.09 15.37
C ILE A 46 5.39 -11.62 16.74
N GLY A 47 5.80 -12.90 16.84
CA GLY A 47 6.35 -13.47 18.06
C GLY A 47 7.68 -12.83 18.50
N LYS A 48 8.38 -12.16 17.59
CA LYS A 48 9.57 -11.32 17.84
C LYS A 48 9.22 -9.84 17.93
N ASN A 49 7.93 -9.50 17.96
CA ASN A 49 7.40 -8.14 17.84
C ASN A 49 7.79 -7.43 16.53
N ILE A 50 7.91 -8.17 15.42
CA ILE A 50 8.20 -7.59 14.10
C ILE A 50 7.02 -7.81 13.17
N VAL A 51 6.67 -6.78 12.42
CA VAL A 51 5.68 -6.83 11.32
C VAL A 51 6.34 -6.29 10.06
N ASN A 52 6.21 -7.00 8.95
CA ASN A 52 6.68 -6.53 7.66
C ASN A 52 5.50 -5.95 6.87
N VAL A 53 5.69 -4.79 6.25
CA VAL A 53 4.69 -4.13 5.43
C VAL A 53 5.29 -3.83 4.06
N SER A 54 4.68 -4.33 2.99
CA SER A 54 5.14 -4.12 1.62
C SER A 54 3.95 -3.84 0.70
N LEU A 55 4.23 -3.38 -0.51
CA LEU A 55 3.27 -3.40 -1.60
C LEU A 55 3.36 -4.70 -2.40
N GLU A 56 2.24 -5.11 -2.95
CA GLU A 56 2.15 -6.20 -3.92
C GLU A 56 1.20 -5.76 -5.03
N PHE A 57 1.57 -6.05 -6.27
CA PHE A 57 0.82 -5.69 -7.47
C PHE A 57 0.10 -6.93 -8.02
N GLU A 58 -1.21 -6.83 -8.26
CA GLU A 58 -1.99 -7.92 -8.87
C GLU A 58 -1.67 -8.13 -10.36
N GLU A 59 -1.27 -7.06 -11.04
CA GLU A 59 -0.83 -7.00 -12.43
C GLU A 59 0.40 -6.08 -12.54
N ASP A 60 1.02 -6.01 -13.71
CA ASP A 60 2.16 -5.11 -13.94
C ASP A 60 1.72 -3.65 -13.66
N PRO A 61 2.39 -2.92 -12.75
CA PRO A 61 2.01 -1.53 -12.45
C PRO A 61 2.06 -0.64 -13.70
N SER A 62 2.95 -0.92 -14.66
CA SER A 62 3.09 -0.17 -15.91
C SER A 62 1.82 -0.30 -16.76
N GLU A 63 1.27 -1.51 -16.90
CA GLU A 63 0.04 -1.74 -17.67
C GLU A 63 -1.17 -1.01 -17.06
N TYR A 64 -1.25 -0.93 -15.73
CA TYR A 64 -2.32 -0.20 -15.05
C TYR A 64 -2.16 1.32 -15.22
N LEU A 65 -0.93 1.83 -15.04
CA LEU A 65 -0.63 3.25 -15.17
C LEU A 65 -0.80 3.74 -16.62
N GLU A 66 -0.45 2.93 -17.62
CA GLU A 66 -0.72 3.19 -19.03
C GLU A 66 -2.21 3.34 -19.30
N LYS A 67 -3.03 2.39 -18.84
CA LYS A 67 -4.50 2.47 -18.99
C LYS A 67 -5.06 3.72 -18.30
N LEU A 68 -4.58 4.01 -17.09
CA LEU A 68 -5.01 5.19 -16.34
C LEU A 68 -4.63 6.48 -17.09
N LEU A 69 -3.42 6.55 -17.65
CA LEU A 69 -2.97 7.66 -18.49
C LEU A 69 -3.79 7.78 -19.78
N GLU A 70 -4.23 6.68 -20.39
CA GLU A 70 -5.13 6.72 -21.56
C GLU A 70 -6.55 7.19 -21.21
N GLU A 71 -7.03 6.91 -20.00
CA GLU A 71 -8.33 7.39 -19.50
C GLU A 71 -8.31 8.90 -19.16
N HIS A 72 -7.13 9.45 -18.87
CA HIS A 72 -6.93 10.86 -18.56
C HIS A 72 -6.31 11.62 -19.74
N ASP A 73 -7.11 12.46 -20.42
CA ASP A 73 -6.64 13.32 -21.53
C ASP A 73 -5.58 14.38 -21.14
N ASP A 74 -5.24 14.50 -19.85
CA ASP A 74 -4.29 15.48 -19.29
C ASP A 74 -3.32 14.79 -18.33
N ILE A 75 -2.01 14.98 -18.55
CA ILE A 75 -0.93 14.46 -17.70
C ILE A 75 -1.07 14.95 -16.26
N ASN A 76 -1.58 16.17 -16.04
CA ASN A 76 -1.80 16.66 -14.67
C ASN A 76 -2.93 15.89 -13.99
N ALA A 77 -4.03 15.61 -14.69
CA ALA A 77 -5.12 14.81 -14.15
C ALA A 77 -4.69 13.37 -13.84
N PHE A 78 -3.84 12.78 -14.69
CA PHE A 78 -3.20 11.49 -14.43
C PHE A 78 -2.32 11.53 -13.18
N ARG A 79 -1.42 12.51 -13.06
CA ARG A 79 -0.55 12.67 -11.88
C ARG A 79 -1.36 12.87 -10.60
N ASP A 80 -2.38 13.72 -10.64
CA ASP A 80 -3.28 13.95 -9.50
C ASP A 80 -3.98 12.65 -9.08
N ALA A 81 -4.43 11.83 -10.05
CA ALA A 81 -5.09 10.55 -9.76
C ALA A 81 -4.13 9.55 -9.09
N VAL A 82 -2.88 9.47 -9.57
CA VAL A 82 -1.89 8.58 -8.97
C VAL A 82 -1.43 9.09 -7.61
N GLU A 83 -1.24 10.40 -7.44
CA GLU A 83 -0.86 11.00 -6.16
C GLU A 83 -1.89 10.69 -5.06
N ILE A 84 -3.19 10.71 -5.38
CA ILE A 84 -4.24 10.29 -4.43
C ILE A 84 -4.04 8.86 -3.94
N ILE A 85 -3.68 7.93 -4.83
CA ILE A 85 -3.44 6.52 -4.49
C ILE A 85 -2.19 6.39 -3.62
N VAL A 86 -1.10 7.06 -4.02
CA VAL A 86 0.19 7.08 -3.29
C VAL A 86 0.01 7.64 -1.87
N ASP A 87 -0.71 8.76 -1.75
CA ASP A 87 -1.02 9.40 -0.47
C ASP A 87 -1.85 8.49 0.43
N GLU A 88 -2.83 7.78 -0.12
CA GLU A 88 -3.63 6.84 0.65
C GLU A 88 -2.76 5.70 1.21
N ILE A 89 -1.92 5.10 0.38
CA ILE A 89 -0.97 4.05 0.79
C ILE A 89 -0.03 4.58 1.87
N HIS A 90 0.56 5.77 1.66
CA HIS A 90 1.49 6.39 2.60
C HIS A 90 0.83 6.68 3.95
N ASN A 91 -0.41 7.17 3.93
CA ASN A 91 -1.20 7.46 5.13
C ASN A 91 -1.52 6.18 5.93
N ILE A 92 -1.94 5.11 5.25
CA ILE A 92 -2.19 3.82 5.90
C ILE A 92 -0.90 3.28 6.54
N ASN A 93 0.21 3.27 5.78
CA ASN A 93 1.50 2.78 6.27
C ASN A 93 1.98 3.58 7.50
N SER A 94 1.88 4.91 7.44
CA SER A 94 2.23 5.80 8.54
C SER A 94 1.40 5.54 9.80
N LYS A 95 0.08 5.35 9.65
CA LYS A 95 -0.79 5.00 10.79
C LYS A 95 -0.44 3.64 11.39
N LEU A 96 -0.17 2.64 10.55
CA LEU A 96 0.28 1.31 10.99
C LEU A 96 1.57 1.42 11.81
N MET A 97 2.58 2.12 11.29
CA MET A 97 3.85 2.33 11.99
C MET A 97 3.65 2.97 13.36
N VAL A 98 2.85 4.03 13.46
CA VAL A 98 2.60 4.74 14.72
C VAL A 98 1.87 3.86 15.73
N VAL A 99 0.80 3.17 15.31
CA VAL A 99 -0.03 2.36 16.22
C VAL A 99 0.72 1.12 16.70
N LEU A 100 1.45 0.44 15.81
CA LEU A 100 2.21 -0.76 16.14
C LEU A 100 3.42 -0.43 17.02
N ARG A 101 4.17 0.66 16.75
CA ARG A 101 5.26 1.09 17.65
C ARG A 101 4.79 1.41 19.06
N LYS A 102 3.63 2.06 19.21
CA LYS A 102 3.05 2.34 20.54
C LYS A 102 2.77 1.07 21.36
N LYS A 103 2.67 -0.09 20.70
CA LYS A 103 2.47 -1.41 21.32
C LYS A 103 3.79 -2.18 21.48
N GLY A 104 4.93 -1.57 21.16
CA GLY A 104 6.23 -2.22 21.21
C GLY A 104 6.48 -3.18 20.05
N ILE A 105 5.81 -2.97 18.91
CA ILE A 105 6.01 -3.75 17.68
C ILE A 105 6.81 -2.90 16.70
N ASP A 106 7.91 -3.44 16.23
CA ASP A 106 8.72 -2.85 15.18
C ASP A 106 8.09 -3.17 13.81
N VAL A 107 8.01 -2.14 12.98
CA VAL A 107 7.49 -2.24 11.62
C VAL A 107 8.65 -2.05 10.66
N VAL A 108 8.90 -3.08 9.84
CA VAL A 108 9.83 -3.02 8.72
C VAL A 108 8.98 -2.80 7.48
N SER A 109 9.20 -1.69 6.78
CA SER A 109 8.37 -1.30 5.64
C SER A 109 9.22 -1.08 4.40
N SER A 110 8.90 -1.77 3.30
CA SER A 110 9.45 -1.50 1.96
C SER A 110 8.58 -0.55 1.15
N VAL A 111 7.41 -0.16 1.67
CA VAL A 111 6.38 0.60 0.92
C VAL A 111 6.94 1.88 0.29
N ILE A 112 7.88 2.57 0.94
CA ILE A 112 8.46 3.79 0.36
C ILE A 112 9.30 3.45 -0.88
N GLU A 113 10.14 2.42 -0.80
CA GLU A 113 10.94 1.95 -1.93
C GLU A 113 10.02 1.46 -3.07
N ASP A 114 8.98 0.69 -2.73
CA ASP A 114 7.98 0.21 -3.69
C ASP A 114 7.20 1.36 -4.37
N LEU A 115 6.97 2.48 -3.67
CA LEU A 115 6.32 3.68 -4.23
C LEU A 115 7.28 4.52 -5.09
N ASP A 116 8.57 4.54 -4.76
CA ASP A 116 9.59 5.19 -5.59
C ASP A 116 9.70 4.49 -6.96
N GLU A 117 9.61 3.15 -7.01
CA GLU A 117 9.54 2.40 -8.26
C GLU A 117 8.32 2.79 -9.12
N ILE A 118 7.16 3.01 -8.49
CA ILE A 118 5.96 3.49 -9.21
C ILE A 118 6.20 4.88 -9.79
N ASN A 119 6.85 5.78 -9.04
CA ASN A 119 7.17 7.11 -9.52
C ASN A 119 8.13 7.08 -10.70
N ASP A 120 9.13 6.20 -10.69
CA ASP A 120 10.04 6.03 -11.83
C ASP A 120 9.27 5.61 -13.09
N VAL A 121 8.33 4.65 -12.97
CA VAL A 121 7.46 4.25 -14.10
C VAL A 121 6.58 5.40 -14.59
N ILE A 122 6.04 6.23 -13.67
CA ILE A 122 5.26 7.43 -14.04
C ILE A 122 6.10 8.40 -14.87
N GLU A 123 7.34 8.69 -14.43
CA GLU A 123 8.23 9.60 -15.17
C GLU A 123 8.58 9.04 -16.54
N GLU A 124 8.88 7.73 -16.66
CA GLU A 124 9.12 7.07 -17.94
C GLU A 124 7.92 7.20 -18.89
N LEU A 125 6.70 6.93 -18.42
CA LEU A 125 5.48 7.06 -19.22
C LEU A 125 5.21 8.49 -19.70
N ILE A 126 5.58 9.49 -18.90
CA ILE A 126 5.45 10.91 -19.26
C ILE A 126 6.48 11.29 -20.32
N GLU A 127 7.75 10.91 -20.13
CA GLU A 127 8.85 11.20 -21.08
C GLU A 127 8.61 10.58 -22.46
N GLU A 128 8.03 9.37 -22.53
CA GLU A 128 7.71 8.72 -23.80
C GLU A 128 6.66 9.49 -24.62
N ARG A 129 5.86 10.36 -23.98
CA ARG A 129 4.83 11.17 -24.65
C ARG A 129 5.28 12.59 -25.03
N GLY A 130 6.37 13.13 -24.49
CA GLY A 130 6.95 14.42 -24.92
C GLY A 130 7.63 15.22 -23.82
#